data_AF-A0A8T4TRC9-F1
#
_entry.id   AF-A0A8T4TRC9-F1
#
_cell.length_a   1.000
_cell.length_b   1.000
_cell.length_c   1.000
_cell.angle_alpha   90.00
_cell.angle_beta   90.00
_cell.angle_gamma   90.00
#
_symmetry.space_group_name_H-M   'P 1'
#
loop_
_entity.id
_entity.type
_entity.pdbx_description
1 polymer ?
#
loop_
_entity_poly.entity_id
_entity_poly.type
_entity_poly.pdbx_seq_one_letter_code
_entity_poly.pdbx_strand_id
1 'polypeptide(L)'
;MNYYSRKDVQEELLRISKNREVQIWINDIRGKRPEIINFLGDVNSLVRDGMTSLHISVERWKDPLRLKSGMSKKELDDLRLGFDLLLDLDSKHLEYSKVTAELLMEALKFHDVEDVSLKYSGNHGFHIAIPYESFPDTLKGQKLNLLYPDIIRIIASYLKEMIKPHLTERLLKIDSIEEIAKKSGKTKAEIIKNEQFDPFSVVDIDTILISSRHMFRAPYSVNEKSGLVSIPLKDIKTFNIQDAKPENVKTDVKFLDYDNVIKGSANQLLLQAYDWSMKKEAVKVDDKKLMNIPTKEIKEEFFPPCISSIMKGLPQDGRKRSVFILLNFLNNMNWS
;
A
#
# COMPACT_ATOMS: atom_id res chain seq x y z
N MET A 1 6.51 18.59 -21.41
CA MET A 1 6.78 19.56 -20.31
C MET A 1 8.28 19.72 -20.16
N ASN A 2 8.83 20.95 -20.23
CA ASN A 2 10.29 21.19 -20.24
C ASN A 2 11.06 20.63 -19.03
N TYR A 3 10.35 20.38 -17.92
CA TYR A 3 10.91 19.81 -16.70
C TYR A 3 11.67 18.48 -16.93
N TYR A 4 11.09 17.53 -17.66
CA TYR A 4 11.75 16.24 -17.91
C TYR A 4 12.92 16.33 -18.91
N SER A 5 13.15 17.48 -19.54
CA SER A 5 14.34 17.72 -20.35
C SER A 5 15.59 17.99 -19.50
N ARG A 6 15.44 18.17 -18.18
CA ARG A 6 16.56 18.37 -17.26
C ARG A 6 17.34 17.07 -17.07
N LYS A 7 18.66 17.12 -17.28
CA LYS A 7 19.55 15.95 -17.21
C LYS A 7 19.55 15.28 -15.83
N ASP A 8 19.58 16.07 -14.77
CA ASP A 8 19.57 15.58 -13.38
C ASP A 8 18.28 14.79 -13.05
N VAL A 9 17.13 15.26 -13.55
CA VAL A 9 15.85 14.55 -13.42
C VAL A 9 15.87 13.23 -14.20
N GLN A 10 16.40 13.23 -15.43
CA GLN A 10 16.48 12.02 -16.24
C GLN A 10 17.39 10.95 -15.60
N GLU A 11 18.50 11.38 -15.01
CA GLU A 11 19.43 10.51 -14.29
C GLU A 11 18.77 9.85 -13.08
N GLU A 12 18.00 10.60 -12.29
CA GLU A 12 17.28 10.02 -11.15
C GLU A 12 16.15 9.08 -11.58
N LEU A 13 15.39 9.42 -12.64
CA LEU A 13 14.35 8.54 -13.18
C LEU A 13 14.95 7.22 -13.71
N LEU A 14 16.09 7.29 -14.38
CA LEU A 14 16.83 6.11 -14.83
C LEU A 14 17.33 5.28 -13.62
N ARG A 15 17.96 5.94 -12.64
CA ARG A 15 18.52 5.28 -11.44
C ARG A 15 17.45 4.47 -10.71
N ILE A 16 16.31 5.09 -10.42
CA ILE A 16 15.26 4.45 -9.62
C ILE A 16 14.49 3.37 -10.39
N SER A 17 14.45 3.45 -11.73
CA SER A 17 13.74 2.50 -12.59
C SER A 17 14.51 1.20 -12.85
N LYS A 18 15.78 1.13 -12.44
CA LYS A 18 16.63 -0.04 -12.64
C LYS A 18 15.96 -1.30 -12.08
N ASN A 19 15.88 -2.33 -12.92
CA ASN A 19 15.23 -3.62 -12.61
C ASN A 19 13.74 -3.50 -12.20
N ARG A 20 13.06 -2.41 -12.52
CA ARG A 20 11.62 -2.26 -12.22
C ARG A 20 10.78 -2.33 -13.48
N GLU A 21 9.54 -2.74 -13.28
CA GLU A 21 8.50 -2.47 -14.25
C GLU A 21 8.16 -0.97 -14.20
N VAL A 22 8.00 -0.35 -15.36
CA VAL A 22 7.61 1.04 -15.53
C VAL A 22 6.20 1.12 -16.12
N GLN A 23 5.45 2.15 -15.72
CA GLN A 23 4.22 2.56 -16.38
C GLN A 23 4.21 4.09 -16.50
N ILE A 24 3.94 4.59 -17.70
CA ILE A 24 3.77 6.02 -17.94
C ILE A 24 2.29 6.41 -18.03
N TRP A 25 2.03 7.69 -17.82
CA TRP A 25 0.76 8.33 -18.13
C TRP A 25 0.98 9.37 -19.22
N ILE A 26 0.01 9.51 -20.11
CA ILE A 26 -0.03 10.51 -21.18
C ILE A 26 -1.41 11.17 -21.10
N ASN A 27 -1.49 12.44 -20.70
CA ASN A 27 -2.75 13.19 -20.59
C ASN A 27 -3.89 12.39 -19.91
N ASP A 28 -3.65 11.95 -18.67
CA ASP A 28 -4.56 11.12 -17.84
C ASP A 28 -4.83 9.68 -18.34
N ILE A 29 -4.24 9.28 -19.47
CA ILE A 29 -4.34 7.92 -20.00
C ILE A 29 -3.16 7.09 -19.50
N ARG A 30 -3.47 5.94 -18.88
CA ARG A 30 -2.46 4.97 -18.45
C ARG A 30 -1.87 4.24 -19.66
N GLY A 31 -0.55 4.29 -19.77
CA GLY A 31 0.22 3.52 -20.73
C GLY A 31 0.15 2.01 -20.48
N LYS A 32 0.55 1.23 -21.49
CA LYS A 32 0.66 -0.22 -21.40
C LYS A 32 1.80 -0.63 -20.46
N ARG A 33 1.77 -1.89 -20.06
CA ARG A 33 2.69 -2.52 -19.13
C ARG A 33 3.02 -3.93 -19.62
N PRO A 34 4.25 -4.45 -19.39
CA PRO A 34 5.38 -3.76 -18.75
C PRO A 34 6.14 -2.85 -19.70
N GLU A 35 6.63 -1.70 -19.20
CA GLU A 35 7.69 -0.90 -19.84
C GLU A 35 8.97 -0.95 -18.99
N ILE A 36 10.11 -0.54 -19.55
CA ILE A 36 11.39 -0.45 -18.83
C ILE A 36 12.17 0.81 -19.23
N ILE A 37 13.10 1.23 -18.37
CA ILE A 37 14.06 2.30 -18.63
C ILE A 37 15.44 1.77 -18.26
N ASN A 38 16.31 1.59 -19.27
CA ASN A 38 17.67 1.08 -19.11
C ASN A 38 18.73 2.12 -19.47
N PHE A 39 18.36 3.11 -20.30
CA PHE A 39 19.24 4.16 -20.78
C PHE A 39 18.57 5.53 -20.68
N LEU A 40 19.37 6.61 -20.64
CA LEU A 40 18.84 7.98 -20.69
C LEU A 40 18.04 8.25 -21.98
N GLY A 41 18.37 7.56 -23.08
CA GLY A 41 17.63 7.64 -24.33
C GLY A 41 16.17 7.20 -24.19
N ASP A 42 15.89 6.23 -23.32
CA ASP A 42 14.54 5.71 -23.08
C ASP A 42 13.67 6.79 -22.42
N VAL A 43 14.20 7.48 -21.40
CA VAL A 43 13.52 8.61 -20.75
C VAL A 43 13.17 9.70 -21.76
N ASN A 44 14.13 10.05 -22.63
CA ASN A 44 13.90 11.05 -23.67
C ASN A 44 12.83 10.60 -24.67
N SER A 45 12.75 9.31 -25.00
CA SER A 45 11.68 8.79 -25.85
C SER A 45 10.31 8.94 -25.18
N LEU A 46 10.17 8.52 -23.94
CA LEU A 46 8.92 8.63 -23.19
C LEU A 46 8.45 10.09 -23.09
N VAL A 47 9.37 11.03 -22.87
CA VAL A 47 9.07 12.47 -22.83
C VAL A 47 8.58 12.99 -24.20
N ARG A 48 9.21 12.57 -25.31
CA ARG A 48 8.76 12.92 -26.66
C ARG A 48 7.39 12.33 -26.97
N ASP A 49 7.10 11.14 -26.46
CA ASP A 49 5.82 10.45 -26.62
C ASP A 49 4.72 11.06 -25.72
N GLY A 50 5.04 12.12 -24.97
CA GLY A 50 4.07 12.89 -24.19
C GLY A 50 3.90 12.43 -22.75
N MET A 51 4.86 11.70 -22.18
CA MET A 51 4.83 11.29 -20.77
C MET A 51 4.57 12.49 -19.83
N THR A 52 3.49 12.42 -19.08
CA THR A 52 3.15 13.36 -18.01
C THR A 52 3.60 12.84 -16.65
N SER A 53 3.41 11.55 -16.39
CA SER A 53 3.85 10.91 -15.15
C SER A 53 4.48 9.55 -15.41
N LEU A 54 5.42 9.19 -14.53
CA LEU A 54 6.11 7.90 -14.49
C LEU A 54 5.85 7.22 -13.14
N HIS A 55 5.46 5.96 -13.21
CA HIS A 55 5.30 5.06 -12.07
C HIS A 55 6.23 3.86 -12.23
N ILE A 56 6.70 3.33 -11.10
CA ILE A 56 7.60 2.17 -11.04
C ILE A 56 7.04 1.12 -10.07
N SER A 57 7.37 -0.15 -10.31
CA SER A 57 6.95 -1.23 -9.42
C SER A 57 7.66 -1.17 -8.07
N VAL A 58 7.00 -1.58 -6.98
CA VAL A 58 7.65 -1.78 -5.66
C VAL A 58 8.65 -2.94 -5.71
N GLU A 59 8.32 -4.00 -6.45
CA GLU A 59 9.21 -5.13 -6.70
C GLU A 59 10.29 -4.79 -7.73
N ARG A 60 11.46 -5.43 -7.59
CA ARG A 60 12.52 -5.47 -8.59
C ARG A 60 12.57 -6.86 -9.24
N TRP A 61 12.82 -6.90 -10.53
CA TRP A 61 12.69 -8.08 -11.40
C TRP A 61 13.97 -8.33 -12.19
N LYS A 62 14.26 -9.61 -12.43
CA LYS A 62 15.37 -10.05 -13.30
C LYS A 62 15.18 -9.55 -14.73
N ASP A 63 13.96 -9.65 -15.24
CA ASP A 63 13.57 -9.22 -16.57
C ASP A 63 12.10 -8.74 -16.53
N PRO A 64 11.85 -7.43 -16.34
CA PRO A 64 10.51 -6.89 -16.21
C PRO A 64 9.63 -7.12 -17.45
N LEU A 65 10.21 -7.25 -18.66
CA LEU A 65 9.44 -7.45 -19.89
C LEU A 65 8.75 -8.81 -19.96
N ARG A 66 9.18 -9.78 -19.14
CA ARG A 66 8.53 -11.09 -19.03
C ARG A 66 7.26 -11.09 -18.19
N LEU A 67 6.97 -10.00 -17.49
CA LEU A 67 5.79 -9.89 -16.63
C LEU A 67 4.50 -9.86 -17.46
N LYS A 68 3.52 -10.67 -17.05
CA LYS A 68 2.21 -10.75 -17.68
C LYS A 68 1.10 -10.69 -16.64
N SER A 69 -0.04 -10.14 -17.03
CA SER A 69 -1.24 -10.17 -16.18
C SER A 69 -1.69 -11.61 -15.97
N GLY A 70 -2.08 -11.95 -14.74
CA GLY A 70 -2.55 -13.30 -14.39
C GLY A 70 -1.45 -14.33 -14.09
N MET A 71 -0.17 -13.94 -14.02
CA MET A 71 0.89 -14.82 -13.54
C MET A 71 0.60 -15.33 -12.13
N SER A 72 0.89 -16.59 -11.89
CA SER A 72 0.86 -17.21 -10.57
C SER A 72 1.95 -16.64 -9.66
N LYS A 73 1.78 -16.81 -8.34
CA LYS A 73 2.80 -16.41 -7.36
C LYS A 73 4.16 -17.02 -7.68
N LYS A 74 4.21 -18.31 -8.02
CA LYS A 74 5.46 -19.01 -8.36
C LYS A 74 6.20 -18.37 -9.54
N GLU A 75 5.47 -18.05 -10.61
CA GLU A 75 6.07 -17.42 -11.80
C GLU A 75 6.61 -16.02 -11.50
N LEU A 76 5.92 -15.25 -10.64
CA LEU A 76 6.39 -13.95 -10.18
C LEU A 76 7.64 -14.12 -9.30
N ASP A 77 7.61 -15.06 -8.36
CA ASP A 77 8.73 -15.35 -7.45
C ASP A 77 10.00 -15.76 -8.23
N ASP A 78 9.86 -16.51 -9.33
CA ASP A 78 10.98 -16.91 -10.20
C ASP A 78 11.67 -15.69 -10.87
N LEU A 79 10.90 -14.64 -11.15
CA LEU A 79 11.38 -13.38 -11.73
C LEU A 79 11.82 -12.34 -10.68
N ARG A 80 11.35 -12.43 -9.44
CA ARG A 80 11.59 -11.41 -8.40
C ARG A 80 13.02 -11.45 -7.88
N LEU A 81 13.69 -10.30 -7.93
CA LEU A 81 14.97 -10.07 -7.26
C LEU A 81 14.75 -9.70 -5.79
N GLY A 82 13.80 -8.81 -5.52
CA GLY A 82 13.47 -8.32 -4.19
C GLY A 82 12.30 -7.34 -4.23
N PHE A 83 12.05 -6.68 -3.12
CA PHE A 83 11.01 -5.66 -2.97
C PHE A 83 11.43 -4.66 -1.90
N ASP A 84 11.06 -3.40 -2.04
CA ASP A 84 11.24 -2.42 -0.97
C ASP A 84 9.98 -2.38 -0.10
N LEU A 85 10.12 -2.04 1.18
CA LEU A 85 8.94 -1.60 1.93
C LEU A 85 8.53 -0.24 1.37
N LEU A 86 7.25 -0.09 1.04
CA LEU A 86 6.65 1.20 0.67
C LEU A 86 5.36 1.38 1.45
N LEU A 87 5.32 2.42 2.29
CA LEU A 87 4.13 2.88 2.98
C LEU A 87 3.61 4.10 2.23
N ASP A 88 2.48 3.96 1.55
CA ASP A 88 1.79 5.06 0.87
C ASP A 88 0.77 5.67 1.84
N LEU A 89 0.94 6.97 2.10
CA LEU A 89 0.17 7.75 3.05
C LEU A 89 -0.63 8.78 2.27
N ASP A 90 -1.96 8.69 2.31
CA ASP A 90 -2.82 9.65 1.63
C ASP A 90 -3.98 10.10 2.51
N SER A 91 -4.31 11.38 2.41
CA SER A 91 -5.45 11.99 3.07
C SER A 91 -5.98 13.08 2.17
N LYS A 92 -7.25 13.47 2.31
CA LYS A 92 -7.73 14.71 1.66
C LYS A 92 -7.06 15.96 2.25
N HIS A 93 -6.51 15.88 3.45
CA HIS A 93 -5.83 16.98 4.11
C HIS A 93 -4.35 16.65 4.32
N LEU A 94 -3.48 17.36 3.59
CA LEU A 94 -2.04 17.11 3.56
C LEU A 94 -1.38 17.14 4.95
N GLU A 95 -1.86 17.98 5.86
CA GLU A 95 -1.32 18.06 7.22
C GLU A 95 -1.52 16.76 8.01
N TYR A 96 -2.63 16.04 7.79
CA TYR A 96 -2.85 14.75 8.47
C TYR A 96 -1.90 13.67 7.94
N SER A 97 -1.63 13.67 6.63
CA SER A 97 -0.60 12.81 6.02
C SER A 97 0.79 13.15 6.57
N LYS A 98 1.08 14.44 6.79
CA LYS A 98 2.35 14.92 7.36
C LYS A 98 2.56 14.39 8.78
N VAL A 99 1.56 14.55 9.65
CA VAL A 99 1.61 14.03 11.03
C VAL A 99 1.76 12.52 11.06
N THR A 100 1.06 11.81 10.17
CA THR A 100 1.17 10.34 10.07
C THR A 100 2.56 9.91 9.64
N ALA A 101 3.15 10.62 8.67
CA ALA A 101 4.52 10.38 8.23
C ALA A 101 5.54 10.66 9.34
N GLU A 102 5.40 11.74 10.12
CA GLU A 102 6.23 12.02 11.31
C GLU A 102 6.22 10.82 12.28
N LEU A 103 5.04 10.34 12.65
CA LEU A 103 4.90 9.22 13.59
C LEU A 103 5.48 7.91 13.04
N LEU A 104 5.33 7.65 11.74
CA LEU A 104 5.95 6.47 11.12
C LEU A 104 7.48 6.58 11.09
N MET A 105 8.05 7.75 10.79
CA MET A 105 9.49 7.95 10.85
C MET A 105 10.03 7.73 12.28
N GLU A 106 9.30 8.20 13.30
CA GLU A 106 9.63 7.95 14.71
C GLU A 106 9.54 6.46 15.07
N ALA A 107 8.49 5.77 14.62
CA ALA A 107 8.33 4.33 14.83
C ALA A 107 9.44 3.52 14.14
N LEU A 108 9.81 3.88 12.91
CA LEU A 108 10.92 3.23 12.19
C LEU A 108 12.26 3.45 12.90
N LYS A 109 12.51 4.66 13.39
CA LYS A 109 13.69 4.98 14.19
C LYS A 109 13.73 4.21 15.51
N PHE A 110 12.58 3.99 16.16
CA PHE A 110 12.48 3.15 17.35
C PHE A 110 12.89 1.68 17.10
N HIS A 111 12.82 1.23 15.84
CA HIS A 111 13.29 -0.08 15.39
C HIS A 111 14.69 -0.06 14.78
N ASP A 112 15.48 0.99 15.03
CA ASP A 112 16.84 1.17 14.54
C ASP A 112 16.95 1.19 12.99
N VAL A 113 15.86 1.52 12.29
CA VAL A 113 15.89 1.72 10.84
C VAL A 113 16.31 3.15 10.54
N GLU A 114 17.54 3.31 10.06
CA GLU A 114 18.13 4.62 9.75
C GLU A 114 18.10 4.95 8.24
N ASP A 115 18.12 3.95 7.37
CA ASP A 115 18.14 4.06 5.91
C ASP A 115 16.72 4.21 5.30
N VAL A 116 15.92 5.05 5.96
CA VAL A 116 14.56 5.36 5.55
C VAL A 116 14.55 6.48 4.52
N SER A 117 13.78 6.29 3.45
CA SER A 117 13.53 7.32 2.44
C SER A 117 12.12 7.90 2.59
N LEU A 118 12.01 9.22 2.53
CA LEU A 118 10.74 9.94 2.54
C LEU A 118 10.58 10.74 1.25
N LYS A 119 9.37 10.77 0.69
CA LYS A 119 9.03 11.71 -0.38
C LYS A 119 7.61 12.22 -0.28
N TYR A 120 7.39 13.45 -0.72
CA TYR A 120 6.06 13.96 -1.03
C TYR A 120 5.53 13.26 -2.30
N SER A 121 4.27 12.84 -2.32
CA SER A 121 3.69 12.09 -3.45
C SER A 121 3.30 12.96 -4.65
N GLY A 122 3.35 14.29 -4.49
CA GLY A 122 2.92 15.26 -5.49
C GLY A 122 1.47 15.72 -5.31
N ASN A 123 0.74 15.28 -4.29
CA ASN A 123 -0.63 15.74 -4.05
C ASN A 123 -0.94 15.98 -2.55
N HIS A 124 -1.63 15.06 -1.87
CA HIS A 124 -1.98 15.22 -0.46
C HIS A 124 -1.34 14.15 0.43
N GLY A 125 -0.30 13.48 -0.08
CA GLY A 125 0.28 12.31 0.54
C GLY A 125 1.80 12.29 0.56
N PHE A 126 2.34 11.29 1.25
CA PHE A 126 3.77 11.02 1.37
C PHE A 126 4.02 9.53 1.19
N HIS A 127 5.18 9.17 0.66
CA HIS A 127 5.63 7.78 0.71
C HIS A 127 6.84 7.68 1.63
N ILE A 128 6.84 6.65 2.48
CA ILE A 128 7.99 6.22 3.26
C ILE A 128 8.45 4.88 2.72
N ALA A 129 9.75 4.72 2.51
CA ALA A 129 10.30 3.49 1.96
C ALA A 129 11.58 3.04 2.65
N ILE A 130 11.80 1.73 2.67
CA ILE A 130 13.02 1.07 3.15
C ILE A 130 13.52 0.12 2.07
N PRO A 131 14.80 0.20 1.66
CA PRO A 131 15.40 -0.72 0.70
C PRO A 131 15.23 -2.19 1.10
N TYR A 132 15.04 -3.08 0.12
CA TYR A 132 15.02 -4.53 0.36
C TYR A 132 16.26 -5.01 1.14
N GLU A 133 17.43 -4.46 0.79
CA GLU A 133 18.74 -4.84 1.31
C GLU A 133 18.93 -4.48 2.80
N SER A 134 18.06 -3.63 3.36
CA SER A 134 18.01 -3.33 4.80
C SER A 134 17.47 -4.49 5.62
N PHE A 135 16.71 -5.40 4.99
CA PHE A 135 16.11 -6.57 5.61
C PHE A 135 17.04 -7.79 5.55
N PRO A 136 16.83 -8.83 6.38
CA PRO A 136 17.63 -10.04 6.32
C PRO A 136 17.28 -10.87 5.08
N ASP A 137 18.25 -11.63 4.59
CA ASP A 137 18.07 -12.49 3.40
C ASP A 137 17.02 -13.59 3.63
N THR A 138 16.81 -14.00 4.89
CA THR A 138 15.87 -15.06 5.28
C THR A 138 15.11 -14.74 6.56
N LEU A 139 13.88 -15.25 6.65
CA LEU A 139 13.09 -15.27 7.88
C LEU A 139 12.63 -16.71 8.13
N LYS A 140 12.93 -17.27 9.32
CA LYS A 140 12.62 -18.66 9.71
C LYS A 140 13.05 -19.71 8.66
N GLY A 141 14.20 -19.49 8.03
CA GLY A 141 14.77 -20.41 7.02
C GLY A 141 14.20 -20.26 5.60
N GLN A 142 13.21 -19.39 5.38
CA GLN A 142 12.69 -19.08 4.05
C GLN A 142 13.31 -17.79 3.52
N LYS A 143 13.64 -17.76 2.22
CA LYS A 143 14.11 -16.53 1.56
C LYS A 143 13.06 -15.44 1.63
N LEU A 144 13.46 -14.24 2.04
CA LEU A 144 12.53 -13.15 2.29
C LEU A 144 11.77 -12.71 1.03
N ASN A 145 12.42 -12.72 -0.14
CA ASN A 145 11.79 -12.37 -1.42
C ASN A 145 10.57 -13.25 -1.78
N LEU A 146 10.47 -14.47 -1.24
CA LEU A 146 9.35 -15.41 -1.44
C LEU A 146 8.16 -15.12 -0.50
N LEU A 147 8.37 -14.31 0.52
CA LEU A 147 7.36 -13.92 1.50
C LEU A 147 6.56 -12.68 1.08
N TYR A 148 6.87 -12.10 -0.08
CA TYR A 148 6.08 -11.02 -0.66
C TYR A 148 4.72 -11.54 -1.17
N PRO A 149 3.62 -10.76 -1.04
CA PRO A 149 3.51 -9.46 -0.37
C PRO A 149 3.26 -9.54 1.14
N ASP A 150 3.04 -10.74 1.67
CA ASP A 150 2.48 -10.96 3.00
C ASP A 150 3.35 -10.34 4.11
N ILE A 151 4.67 -10.45 4.00
CA ILE A 151 5.57 -9.91 5.01
C ILE A 151 5.55 -8.39 5.12
N ILE A 152 5.40 -7.69 3.99
CA ILE A 152 5.29 -6.22 3.98
C ILE A 152 3.93 -5.79 4.52
N ARG A 153 2.85 -6.55 4.25
CA ARG A 153 1.53 -6.30 4.86
C ARG A 153 1.56 -6.47 6.37
N ILE A 154 2.31 -7.45 6.88
CA ILE A 154 2.53 -7.66 8.31
C ILE A 154 3.23 -6.44 8.92
N ILE A 155 4.34 -5.98 8.31
CA ILE A 155 5.08 -4.79 8.77
C ILE A 155 4.19 -3.55 8.78
N ALA A 156 3.47 -3.29 7.68
CA ALA A 156 2.61 -2.12 7.57
C ALA A 156 1.46 -2.14 8.59
N SER A 157 0.86 -3.32 8.83
CA SER A 157 -0.20 -3.48 9.84
C SER A 157 0.33 -3.31 11.27
N TYR A 158 1.53 -3.81 11.54
CA TYR A 158 2.20 -3.65 12.82
C TYR A 158 2.47 -2.17 13.13
N LEU A 159 3.09 -1.45 12.19
CA LEU A 159 3.36 -0.02 12.32
C LEU A 159 2.06 0.78 12.47
N LYS A 160 1.02 0.44 11.69
CA LYS A 160 -0.31 1.06 11.78
C LYS A 160 -0.91 0.91 13.17
N GLU A 161 -0.84 -0.27 13.78
CA GLU A 161 -1.31 -0.48 15.16
C GLU A 161 -0.48 0.31 16.17
N MET A 162 0.85 0.29 16.01
CA MET A 162 1.78 0.98 16.92
C MET A 162 1.53 2.48 16.98
N ILE A 163 1.34 3.14 15.84
CA ILE A 163 1.15 4.59 15.82
C ILE A 163 -0.29 5.04 16.10
N LYS A 164 -1.27 4.13 16.08
CA LYS A 164 -2.69 4.47 16.16
C LYS A 164 -3.04 5.38 17.34
N PRO A 165 -2.64 5.07 18.60
CA PRO A 165 -3.00 5.91 19.74
C PRO A 165 -2.43 7.31 19.64
N HIS A 166 -1.17 7.43 19.20
CA HIS A 166 -0.48 8.70 19.04
C HIS A 166 -1.06 9.53 17.90
N LEU A 167 -1.44 8.88 16.80
CA LEU A 167 -2.08 9.55 15.67
C LEU A 167 -3.46 10.08 16.07
N THR A 168 -4.27 9.29 16.77
CA THR A 168 -5.55 9.75 17.32
C THR A 168 -5.36 11.01 18.16
N GLU A 169 -4.43 10.98 19.12
CA GLU A 169 -4.16 12.11 20.01
C GLU A 169 -3.68 13.35 19.24
N ARG A 170 -2.75 13.20 18.30
CA ARG A 170 -2.18 14.31 17.52
C ARG A 170 -3.22 14.94 16.60
N LEU A 171 -4.07 14.16 15.94
CA LEU A 171 -5.13 14.70 15.09
C LEU A 171 -6.19 15.47 15.89
N LEU A 172 -6.60 14.95 17.06
CA LEU A 172 -7.55 15.63 17.95
C LEU A 172 -7.00 16.91 18.59
N LYS A 173 -5.67 17.05 18.68
CA LYS A 173 -5.01 18.29 19.09
C LYS A 173 -5.02 19.36 18.00
N ILE A 174 -5.09 18.96 16.73
CA ILE A 174 -5.07 19.87 15.59
C ILE A 174 -6.48 20.38 15.29
N ASP A 175 -7.46 19.48 15.27
CA ASP A 175 -8.83 19.79 14.87
C ASP A 175 -9.86 19.02 15.71
N SER A 176 -11.05 19.58 15.88
CA SER A 176 -12.18 18.86 16.49
C SER A 176 -12.71 17.78 15.54
N ILE A 177 -13.50 16.83 16.06
CA ILE A 177 -14.14 15.77 15.26
C ILE A 177 -14.96 16.36 14.10
N GLU A 178 -15.65 17.47 14.33
CA GLU A 178 -16.42 18.19 13.31
C GLU A 178 -15.53 18.68 12.16
N GLU A 179 -14.42 19.34 12.49
CA GLU A 179 -13.50 19.88 11.48
C GLU A 179 -12.72 18.77 10.78
N ILE A 180 -12.33 17.70 11.50
CA ILE A 180 -11.72 16.50 10.91
C ILE A 180 -12.65 15.88 9.86
N ALA A 181 -13.92 15.67 10.19
CA ALA A 181 -14.92 15.11 9.28
C ALA A 181 -15.04 15.98 8.01
N LYS A 182 -15.20 17.29 8.21
CA LYS A 182 -15.32 18.28 7.13
C LYS A 182 -14.10 18.32 6.21
N LYS A 183 -12.89 18.46 6.76
CA LYS A 183 -11.61 18.49 6.01
C LYS A 183 -11.36 17.19 5.25
N SER A 184 -11.82 16.07 5.80
CA SER A 184 -11.71 14.75 5.17
C SER A 184 -12.84 14.47 4.17
N GLY A 185 -13.83 15.36 4.07
CA GLY A 185 -15.05 15.16 3.29
C GLY A 185 -15.75 13.85 3.65
N LYS A 186 -15.89 13.58 4.95
CA LYS A 186 -16.57 12.43 5.55
C LYS A 186 -17.56 12.92 6.62
N THR A 187 -18.49 12.07 6.99
CA THR A 187 -19.43 12.29 8.10
C THR A 187 -18.82 11.83 9.42
N LYS A 188 -19.36 12.32 10.55
CA LYS A 188 -18.96 11.84 11.88
C LYS A 188 -19.11 10.33 12.05
N ALA A 189 -20.19 9.77 11.50
CA ALA A 189 -20.47 8.33 11.58
C ALA A 189 -19.44 7.49 10.82
N GLU A 190 -18.82 8.03 9.76
CA GLU A 190 -17.79 7.30 9.01
C GLU A 190 -16.42 7.30 9.71
N ILE A 191 -16.17 8.29 10.58
CA ILE A 191 -14.87 8.45 11.25
C ILE A 191 -14.86 7.94 12.70
N ILE A 192 -16.04 7.70 13.28
CA ILE A 192 -16.21 7.12 14.60
C ILE A 192 -16.50 5.63 14.44
N LYS A 193 -15.68 4.77 15.06
CA LYS A 193 -15.90 3.32 15.17
C LYS A 193 -15.87 2.93 16.63
N ASN A 194 -16.86 2.15 17.07
CA ASN A 194 -16.98 1.72 18.48
C ASN A 194 -16.89 2.91 19.45
N GLU A 195 -17.64 3.98 19.16
CA GLU A 195 -17.69 5.22 19.96
C GLU A 195 -16.37 6.00 20.06
N GLN A 196 -15.34 5.60 19.31
CA GLN A 196 -14.03 6.25 19.29
C GLN A 196 -13.66 6.72 17.88
N PHE A 197 -12.93 7.81 17.81
CA PHE A 197 -12.36 8.28 16.56
C PHE A 197 -11.31 7.29 16.02
N ASP A 198 -11.49 6.84 14.79
CA ASP A 198 -10.51 6.02 14.08
C ASP A 198 -9.67 6.91 13.16
N PRO A 199 -8.40 7.21 13.47
CA PRO A 199 -7.60 8.12 12.68
C PRO A 199 -7.36 7.61 11.25
N PHE A 200 -7.38 6.29 11.06
CA PHE A 200 -7.22 5.69 9.73
C PHE A 200 -8.47 5.76 8.87
N SER A 201 -9.57 6.31 9.40
CA SER A 201 -10.70 6.71 8.59
C SER A 201 -10.43 8.00 7.82
N VAL A 202 -9.42 8.79 8.19
CA VAL A 202 -9.12 10.08 7.54
C VAL A 202 -7.73 10.18 6.94
N VAL A 203 -6.81 9.32 7.38
CA VAL A 203 -5.52 9.09 6.71
C VAL A 203 -5.39 7.63 6.37
N ASP A 204 -5.23 7.32 5.09
CA ASP A 204 -4.95 5.96 4.68
C ASP A 204 -3.45 5.65 4.79
N ILE A 205 -3.17 4.44 5.25
CA ILE A 205 -1.85 3.81 5.16
C ILE A 205 -2.11 2.55 4.36
N ASP A 206 -1.89 2.62 3.06
CA ASP A 206 -2.47 1.63 2.16
C ASP A 206 -1.68 0.31 2.20
N THR A 207 -2.19 -0.59 3.04
CA THR A 207 -1.68 -1.97 3.16
C THR A 207 -2.16 -2.88 2.03
N ILE A 208 -3.24 -2.50 1.33
CA ILE A 208 -3.86 -3.30 0.25
C ILE A 208 -3.09 -3.09 -1.06
N LEU A 209 -2.57 -1.87 -1.27
CA LEU A 209 -1.71 -1.55 -2.40
C LEU A 209 -0.44 -2.40 -2.43
N ILE A 210 -0.04 -3.06 -1.35
CA ILE A 210 1.00 -4.10 -1.36
C ILE A 210 0.42 -5.38 -2.00
N SER A 211 0.08 -5.31 -3.28
CA SER A 211 -0.26 -6.43 -4.15
C SER A 211 0.91 -6.71 -5.09
N SER A 212 0.90 -7.88 -5.73
CA SER A 212 1.92 -8.19 -6.74
C SER A 212 1.86 -7.19 -7.90
N ARG A 213 3.04 -6.78 -8.37
CA ARG A 213 3.26 -5.78 -9.41
C ARG A 213 2.60 -4.43 -9.10
N HIS A 214 2.52 -4.06 -7.82
CA HIS A 214 2.05 -2.74 -7.44
C HIS A 214 3.00 -1.65 -7.91
N MET A 215 2.40 -0.53 -8.35
CA MET A 215 3.10 0.62 -8.93
C MET A 215 2.89 1.84 -8.06
N PHE A 216 3.95 2.59 -7.83
CA PHE A 216 3.89 3.88 -7.16
C PHE A 216 4.54 4.95 -8.03
N ARG A 217 4.14 6.21 -7.83
CA ARG A 217 4.71 7.34 -8.58
C ARG A 217 6.20 7.44 -8.28
N ALA A 218 7.02 7.43 -9.31
CA ALA A 218 8.47 7.52 -9.16
C ALA A 218 8.87 8.84 -8.48
N PRO A 219 9.95 8.88 -7.68
CA PRO A 219 10.55 10.14 -7.28
C PRO A 219 10.88 10.96 -8.53
N TYR A 220 10.73 12.28 -8.43
CA TYR A 220 10.87 13.25 -9.51
C TYR A 220 9.88 13.14 -10.67
N SER A 221 8.90 12.23 -10.62
CA SER A 221 7.76 12.28 -11.53
C SER A 221 6.78 13.37 -11.12
N VAL A 222 6.27 14.10 -12.11
CA VAL A 222 5.11 14.99 -11.99
C VAL A 222 3.86 14.17 -11.67
N ASN A 223 2.97 14.75 -10.89
CA ASN A 223 1.61 14.30 -10.64
C ASN A 223 0.66 14.94 -11.65
N GLU A 224 -0.07 14.10 -12.40
CA GLU A 224 -0.97 14.53 -13.47
C GLU A 224 -2.09 15.47 -13.01
N LYS A 225 -2.55 15.34 -11.76
CA LYS A 225 -3.69 16.11 -11.24
C LYS A 225 -3.27 17.48 -10.71
N SER A 226 -2.17 17.54 -9.96
CA SER A 226 -1.74 18.78 -9.29
C SER A 226 -0.70 19.55 -10.10
N GLY A 227 -0.01 18.91 -11.05
CA GLY A 227 1.16 19.46 -11.74
C GLY A 227 2.42 19.54 -10.86
N LEU A 228 2.36 19.12 -9.60
CA LEU A 228 3.49 19.11 -8.66
C LEU A 228 4.33 17.84 -8.82
N VAL A 229 5.61 17.94 -8.50
CA VAL A 229 6.57 16.85 -8.58
C VAL A 229 6.60 16.06 -7.28
N SER A 230 6.69 14.73 -7.39
CA SER A 230 6.98 13.88 -6.23
C SER A 230 8.43 14.04 -5.80
N ILE A 231 8.69 14.86 -4.78
CA ILE A 231 10.05 15.21 -4.35
C ILE A 231 10.49 14.40 -3.12
N PRO A 232 11.69 13.78 -3.15
CA PRO A 232 12.31 13.22 -1.95
C PRO A 232 12.65 14.30 -0.92
N LEU A 233 12.60 13.96 0.36
CA LEU A 233 12.77 14.88 1.48
C LEU A 233 13.80 14.35 2.47
N LYS A 234 14.67 15.23 3.00
CA LYS A 234 15.58 14.91 4.11
C LYS A 234 14.84 14.83 5.45
N ASP A 235 13.96 15.80 5.69
CA ASP A 235 13.12 15.87 6.88
C ASP A 235 11.75 16.46 6.50
N ILE A 236 10.69 15.81 6.96
CA ILE A 236 9.32 16.26 6.75
C ILE A 236 9.02 17.63 7.36
N LYS A 237 9.74 18.02 8.41
CA LYS A 237 9.58 19.33 9.07
C LYS A 237 9.97 20.49 8.14
N THR A 238 10.89 20.23 7.21
CA THR A 238 11.37 21.22 6.24
C THR A 238 10.53 21.30 4.98
N PHE A 239 9.54 20.43 4.83
CA PHE A 239 8.73 20.34 3.61
C PHE A 239 7.92 21.61 3.37
N ASN A 240 8.09 22.19 2.18
CA ASN A 240 7.23 23.23 1.63
C ASN A 240 6.69 22.78 0.27
N ILE A 241 5.38 22.88 0.07
CA ILE A 241 4.72 22.49 -1.18
C ILE A 241 5.25 23.26 -2.41
N GLN A 242 5.76 24.48 -2.20
CA GLN A 242 6.36 25.28 -3.29
C GLN A 242 7.61 24.64 -3.87
N ASP A 243 8.35 23.85 -3.10
CA ASP A 243 9.56 23.15 -3.56
C ASP A 243 9.22 22.03 -4.57
N ALA A 244 7.97 21.57 -4.56
CA ALA A 244 7.46 20.56 -5.49
C ALA A 244 7.03 21.15 -6.84
N LYS A 245 7.09 22.47 -7.04
CA LYS A 245 6.87 23.06 -8.36
C LYS A 245 8.04 22.70 -9.30
N PRO A 246 7.78 22.28 -10.55
CA PRO A 246 8.82 21.81 -11.48
C PRO A 246 10.05 22.72 -11.61
N GLU A 247 9.85 24.04 -11.56
CA GLU A 247 10.90 25.07 -11.61
C GLU A 247 11.76 25.16 -10.34
N ASN A 248 11.25 24.71 -9.20
CA ASN A 248 11.92 24.79 -7.90
C ASN A 248 12.61 23.47 -7.49
N VAL A 249 12.28 22.35 -8.14
CA VAL A 249 12.77 21.02 -7.78
C VAL A 249 14.30 20.94 -7.83
N LYS A 250 14.89 20.45 -6.75
CA LYS A 250 16.29 20.05 -6.64
C LYS A 250 16.40 18.53 -6.54
N THR A 251 17.50 17.99 -7.06
CA THR A 251 17.79 16.56 -7.15
C THR A 251 18.86 16.10 -6.14
N ASP A 252 19.00 16.84 -5.02
CA ASP A 252 20.04 16.60 -4.01
C ASP A 252 19.71 15.50 -3.00
N VAL A 253 18.52 14.89 -3.08
CA VAL A 253 18.04 13.88 -2.14
C VAL A 253 17.67 12.61 -2.90
N LYS A 254 18.43 11.54 -2.74
CA LYS A 254 18.10 10.25 -3.36
C LYS A 254 17.01 9.55 -2.56
N PHE A 255 15.89 9.24 -3.19
CA PHE A 255 14.92 8.30 -2.65
C PHE A 255 15.37 6.86 -2.94
N LEU A 256 15.33 5.98 -1.94
CA LEU A 256 15.87 4.62 -1.98
C LEU A 256 17.33 4.65 -2.47
N ASP A 257 18.21 5.19 -1.62
CA ASP A 257 19.65 5.30 -1.92
C ASP A 257 20.36 3.96 -1.72
N TYR A 258 20.28 3.10 -2.74
CA TYR A 258 20.87 1.76 -2.73
C TYR A 258 22.40 1.74 -2.52
N ASP A 259 23.08 2.86 -2.70
CA ASP A 259 24.52 2.97 -2.49
C ASP A 259 24.89 3.06 -0.99
N ASN A 260 23.94 3.46 -0.13
CA ASN A 260 24.15 3.76 1.29
C ASN A 260 23.22 2.95 2.23
N VAL A 261 22.85 1.73 1.83
CA VAL A 261 21.98 0.85 2.63
C VAL A 261 22.72 0.31 3.86
N ILE A 262 22.02 0.26 4.99
CA ILE A 262 22.53 -0.33 6.23
C ILE A 262 21.98 -1.76 6.33
N LYS A 263 22.76 -2.74 5.85
CA LYS A 263 22.31 -4.14 5.82
C LYS A 263 21.93 -4.63 7.21
N GLY A 264 20.69 -5.07 7.37
CA GLY A 264 20.15 -5.60 8.62
C GLY A 264 19.56 -4.56 9.57
N SER A 265 19.52 -3.27 9.21
CA SER A 265 18.85 -2.23 10.01
C SER A 265 17.38 -2.55 10.26
N ALA A 266 16.70 -3.18 9.29
CA ALA A 266 15.29 -3.52 9.39
C ALA A 266 15.02 -4.89 10.05
N ASN A 267 16.04 -5.55 10.60
CA ASN A 267 15.89 -6.86 11.26
C ASN A 267 14.93 -6.80 12.44
N GLN A 268 15.11 -5.81 13.32
CA GLN A 268 14.29 -5.68 14.52
C GLN A 268 12.83 -5.36 14.17
N LEU A 269 12.61 -4.44 13.22
CA LEU A 269 11.28 -4.14 12.67
C LEU A 269 10.59 -5.41 12.16
N LEU A 270 11.29 -6.17 11.31
CA LEU A 270 10.76 -7.39 10.71
C LEU A 270 10.40 -8.44 11.76
N LEU A 271 11.30 -8.72 12.71
CA LEU A 271 11.09 -9.73 13.74
C LEU A 271 9.93 -9.35 14.67
N GLN A 272 9.88 -8.10 15.13
CA GLN A 272 8.80 -7.64 16.00
C GLN A 272 7.44 -7.65 15.29
N ALA A 273 7.39 -7.20 14.03
CA ALA A 273 6.17 -7.24 13.24
C ALA A 273 5.67 -8.68 13.02
N TYR A 274 6.58 -9.60 12.73
CA TYR A 274 6.26 -11.01 12.56
C TYR A 274 5.78 -11.67 13.86
N ASP A 275 6.48 -11.46 14.98
CA ASP A 275 6.05 -12.03 16.27
C ASP A 275 4.71 -11.43 16.73
N TRP A 276 4.47 -10.15 16.45
CA TRP A 276 3.18 -9.50 16.69
C TRP A 276 2.05 -10.13 15.87
N SER A 277 2.28 -10.44 14.59
CA SER A 277 1.25 -11.06 13.75
C SER A 277 0.90 -12.47 14.23
N MET A 278 1.91 -13.26 14.63
CA MET A 278 1.71 -14.60 15.19
C MET A 278 0.87 -14.57 16.47
N LYS A 279 1.13 -13.60 17.36
CA LYS A 279 0.32 -13.42 18.58
C LYS A 279 -1.13 -13.06 18.25
N LYS A 280 -1.36 -12.17 17.28
CA LYS A 280 -2.73 -11.84 16.83
C LYS A 280 -3.46 -13.03 16.21
N GLU A 281 -2.76 -13.89 15.46
CA GLU A 281 -3.36 -15.10 14.90
C GLU A 281 -3.74 -16.12 15.97
N ALA A 282 -2.89 -16.32 16.98
CA ALA A 282 -3.21 -17.20 18.11
C ALA A 282 -4.49 -16.78 18.84
N VAL A 283 -4.63 -15.48 19.15
CA VAL A 283 -5.84 -14.92 19.79
C VAL A 283 -7.09 -15.16 18.94
N LYS A 284 -7.01 -14.95 17.61
CA LYS A 284 -8.14 -15.20 16.70
C LYS A 284 -8.56 -16.67 16.62
N VAL A 285 -7.62 -17.60 16.75
CA VAL A 285 -7.92 -19.04 16.74
C VAL A 285 -8.66 -19.44 18.00
N ASP A 286 -8.30 -18.86 19.15
CA ASP A 286 -9.02 -19.10 20.41
C ASP A 286 -10.44 -18.51 20.36
N ASP A 287 -10.64 -17.31 19.81
CA ASP A 287 -11.98 -16.73 19.61
C ASP A 287 -12.85 -17.56 18.65
N LYS A 288 -12.26 -18.13 17.59
CA LYS A 288 -13.00 -19.00 16.65
C LYS A 288 -13.41 -20.34 17.26
N LYS A 289 -12.66 -20.87 18.23
CA LYS A 289 -13.06 -22.08 18.96
C LYS A 289 -14.28 -21.86 19.87
N LEU A 290 -14.63 -20.62 20.18
CA LEU A 290 -15.80 -20.25 20.98
C LEU A 290 -17.10 -20.08 20.18
N MET A 291 -17.07 -20.19 18.84
CA MET A 291 -18.31 -20.29 18.06
C MET A 291 -18.89 -21.70 18.19
N ASN A 292 -19.80 -21.88 19.15
CA ASN A 292 -20.65 -23.07 19.24
C ASN A 292 -21.40 -23.24 17.91
N ILE A 293 -20.99 -24.22 17.09
CA ILE A 293 -21.80 -24.68 15.97
C ILE A 293 -23.10 -25.22 16.59
N PRO A 294 -24.29 -24.74 16.17
CA PRO A 294 -25.54 -25.25 16.69
C PRO A 294 -25.57 -26.77 16.49
N THR A 295 -25.79 -27.54 17.55
CA THR A 295 -25.93 -29.01 17.51
C THR A 295 -27.36 -29.45 17.22
N LYS A 296 -28.28 -28.49 17.11
CA LYS A 296 -29.69 -28.69 16.78
C LYS A 296 -30.02 -28.00 15.47
N GLU A 297 -31.07 -28.47 14.82
CA GLU A 297 -31.66 -27.85 13.63
C GLU A 297 -32.00 -26.37 13.90
N ILE A 298 -31.62 -25.50 12.96
CA ILE A 298 -31.98 -24.08 13.04
C ILE A 298 -33.41 -23.91 12.51
N LYS A 299 -34.32 -23.30 13.27
CA LYS A 299 -35.71 -23.08 12.82
C LYS A 299 -35.78 -22.20 11.56
N GLU A 300 -36.78 -22.44 10.72
CA GLU A 300 -36.99 -21.70 9.46
C GLU A 300 -37.12 -20.19 9.65
N GLU A 301 -37.59 -19.73 10.82
CA GLU A 301 -37.72 -18.32 11.17
C GLU A 301 -36.39 -17.56 11.18
N PHE A 302 -35.27 -18.29 11.32
CA PHE A 302 -33.91 -17.73 11.25
C PHE A 302 -33.25 -17.91 9.89
N PHE A 303 -33.97 -18.43 8.89
CA PHE A 303 -33.39 -18.61 7.56
C PHE A 303 -33.17 -17.26 6.88
N PRO A 304 -32.04 -17.09 6.17
CA PRO A 304 -31.81 -15.89 5.40
C PRO A 304 -32.94 -15.64 4.39
N PRO A 305 -33.31 -14.38 4.12
CA PRO A 305 -34.40 -14.05 3.20
C PRO A 305 -34.30 -14.70 1.81
N CYS A 306 -33.07 -14.92 1.33
CA CYS A 306 -32.83 -15.60 0.05
C CYS A 306 -33.24 -17.08 0.08
N ILE A 307 -33.00 -17.80 1.19
CA ILE A 307 -33.41 -19.20 1.37
C ILE A 307 -34.93 -19.28 1.47
N SER A 308 -35.56 -18.43 2.27
CA SER A 308 -37.02 -18.35 2.36
C SER A 308 -37.66 -18.04 1.02
N SER A 309 -37.02 -17.21 0.19
CA SER A 309 -37.49 -16.90 -1.17
C SER A 309 -37.38 -18.10 -2.11
N ILE A 310 -36.31 -18.90 -2.00
CA ILE A 310 -36.18 -20.14 -2.79
C ILE A 310 -37.23 -21.17 -2.35
N MET A 311 -37.48 -21.32 -1.05
CA MET A 311 -38.50 -22.24 -0.51
C MET A 311 -39.93 -21.92 -0.97
N LYS A 312 -40.24 -20.64 -1.23
CA LYS A 312 -41.52 -20.21 -1.80
C LYS A 312 -41.69 -20.60 -3.29
N GLY A 313 -40.65 -21.16 -3.91
CA GLY A 313 -40.65 -21.59 -5.30
C GLY A 313 -40.18 -20.48 -6.24
N LEU A 314 -39.46 -20.89 -7.30
CA LEU A 314 -38.98 -19.97 -8.33
C LEU A 314 -39.84 -20.04 -9.59
N PRO A 315 -40.35 -18.89 -10.08
CA PRO A 315 -41.33 -18.87 -11.16
C PRO A 315 -40.75 -19.30 -12.52
N GLN A 316 -39.44 -19.14 -12.76
CA GLN A 316 -38.83 -19.35 -14.09
C GLN A 316 -37.52 -20.18 -14.02
N ASP A 317 -36.40 -19.60 -14.43
CA ASP A 317 -35.09 -20.25 -14.55
C ASP A 317 -34.34 -20.32 -13.20
N GLY A 318 -33.35 -21.23 -13.10
CA GLY A 318 -32.49 -21.38 -11.93
C GLY A 318 -32.91 -22.48 -10.94
N ARG A 319 -34.02 -23.18 -11.15
CA ARG A 319 -34.56 -24.20 -10.22
C ARG A 319 -33.52 -25.26 -9.80
N LYS A 320 -32.70 -25.76 -10.74
CA LYS A 320 -31.64 -26.74 -10.43
C LYS A 320 -30.56 -26.18 -9.48
N ARG A 321 -30.12 -24.94 -9.73
CA ARG A 321 -29.13 -24.25 -8.88
C ARG A 321 -29.70 -23.95 -7.50
N SER A 322 -30.97 -23.60 -7.44
CA SER A 322 -31.68 -23.28 -6.21
C SER A 322 -31.92 -24.52 -5.34
N VAL A 323 -32.20 -25.68 -5.93
CA VAL A 323 -32.22 -26.97 -5.23
C VAL A 323 -30.84 -27.30 -4.67
N PHE A 324 -29.78 -27.13 -5.46
CA PHE A 324 -28.40 -27.34 -4.98
C PHE A 324 -28.03 -26.41 -3.81
N ILE A 325 -28.42 -25.14 -3.88
CA ILE A 325 -28.21 -24.17 -2.78
C ILE A 325 -29.00 -24.58 -1.54
N LEU A 326 -30.27 -24.97 -1.68
CA LEU A 326 -31.11 -25.41 -0.56
C LEU A 326 -30.55 -26.67 0.12
N LEU A 327 -30.16 -27.68 -0.65
CA LEU A 327 -29.61 -28.93 -0.11
C LEU A 327 -28.33 -28.66 0.69
N ASN A 328 -27.42 -27.84 0.15
CA ASN A 328 -26.21 -27.48 0.88
C ASN A 328 -26.53 -26.66 2.13
N PHE A 329 -27.45 -25.70 2.04
CA PHE A 329 -27.82 -24.87 3.18
C PHE A 329 -28.45 -25.72 4.30
N LEU A 330 -29.48 -26.52 4.00
CA LEU A 330 -30.19 -27.35 4.97
C LEU A 330 -29.26 -28.37 5.67
N ASN A 331 -28.39 -29.03 4.89
CA ASN A 331 -27.38 -29.93 5.45
C ASN A 331 -26.44 -29.21 6.45
N ASN A 332 -26.02 -27.97 6.15
CA ASN A 332 -25.18 -27.17 7.05
C ASN A 332 -25.94 -26.61 8.27
N MET A 333 -27.27 -26.66 8.26
CA MET A 333 -28.14 -26.22 9.36
C MET A 333 -28.68 -27.39 10.20
N ASN A 334 -28.14 -28.61 10.00
CA ASN A 334 -28.57 -29.86 10.63
C ASN A 334 -30.02 -30.28 10.33
N TRP A 335 -30.56 -29.89 9.19
CA TRP A 335 -31.81 -30.45 8.67
C TRP A 335 -31.48 -31.71 7.86
N SER A 336 -32.15 -32.82 8.15
CA SER A 336 -31.93 -34.13 7.50
C SER A 336 -33.03 -34.48 6.49
#